data_AF-A0AAW8KJ82-F1
#
_entry.id   AF-A0AAW8KJ82-F1
#
_cell.length_a   1.000
_cell.length_b   1.000
_cell.length_c   1.000
_cell.angle_alpha   90.00
_cell.angle_beta   90.00
_cell.angle_gamma   90.00
#
_symmetry.space_group_name_H-M   'P 1'
#
loop_
_entity.id
_entity.type
_entity.pdbx_description
1 polymer ?
#
loop_
_entity_poly.entity_id
_entity_poly.type
_entity_poly.pdbx_seq_one_letter_code
_entity_poly.pdbx_strand_id
1 'polypeptide(L)'
;EVLRRCTHIEENGKRVPLTEQKRSEILAANKAMADKALRVLCAACRTWPAVPEDSSPENLEQDLTFLGLAGMIDPVRPEVKAAIEECRAAGIRP
;
A
#
# COMPACT_ATOMS: atom_id res chain seq x y z
N GLU A 1 9.97 -0.31 2.96
CA GLU A 1 8.86 0.02 2.05
C GLU A 1 8.98 -0.86 0.81
N VAL A 2 7.93 -1.59 0.43
CA VAL A 2 7.95 -2.61 -0.64
C VAL A 2 8.32 -2.02 -2.00
N LEU A 3 7.81 -0.84 -2.34
CA LEU A 3 8.09 -0.18 -3.62
C LEU A 3 9.59 0.11 -3.83
N ARG A 4 10.35 0.36 -2.76
CA ARG A 4 11.81 0.56 -2.85
C ARG A 4 12.57 -0.70 -3.25
N ARG A 5 11.98 -1.87 -3.01
CA ARG A 5 12.53 -3.18 -3.38
C ARG A 5 12.05 -3.66 -4.75
N CYS A 6 11.22 -2.85 -5.43
CA CYS A 6 10.73 -3.15 -6.77
C CYS A 6 11.66 -2.57 -7.84
N THR A 7 12.08 -3.42 -8.77
CA THR A 7 12.83 -3.04 -9.97
C THR A 7 11.95 -3.09 -11.22
N HIS A 8 10.81 -3.77 -11.14
CA HIS A 8 9.88 -3.96 -12.25
C HIS A 8 8.44 -3.65 -11.83
N ILE A 9 7.56 -3.53 -12.81
CA ILE A 9 6.11 -3.42 -12.68
C ILE A 9 5.44 -4.41 -13.64
N GLU A 10 4.30 -4.95 -13.22
CA GLU A 10 3.43 -5.73 -14.08
C GLU A 10 2.52 -4.78 -14.87
N GLU A 11 2.59 -4.85 -16.20
CA GLU A 11 1.70 -4.15 -17.10
C GLU A 11 1.18 -5.11 -18.18
N ASN A 12 -0.15 -5.27 -18.25
CA ASN A 12 -0.83 -6.07 -19.27
C ASN A 12 -0.29 -7.52 -19.37
N GLY A 13 -0.05 -8.14 -18.23
CA GLY A 13 0.53 -9.48 -18.07
C GLY A 13 2.03 -9.55 -18.28
N LYS A 14 2.73 -8.42 -18.43
CA LYS A 14 4.17 -8.39 -18.74
C LYS A 14 4.96 -7.67 -17.66
N ARG A 15 6.09 -8.26 -17.29
CA ARG A 15 7.09 -7.64 -16.42
C ARG A 15 7.91 -6.64 -17.23
N VAL A 16 7.82 -5.35 -16.88
CA VAL A 16 8.59 -4.27 -17.52
C VAL A 16 9.37 -3.47 -16.46
N PRO A 17 10.49 -2.79 -16.83
CA PRO A 17 11.26 -2.01 -15.87
C PRO A 17 10.43 -0.91 -15.20
N LEU A 18 10.58 -0.77 -13.88
CA LEU A 18 9.93 0.30 -13.12
C LEU A 18 10.73 1.61 -13.31
N THR A 19 10.20 2.50 -14.14
CA THR A 19 10.79 3.81 -14.37
C THR A 19 10.53 4.76 -13.19
N GLU A 20 11.34 5.82 -13.07
CA GLU A 20 11.15 6.82 -12.02
C GLU A 20 9.83 7.58 -12.16
N GLN A 21 9.37 7.80 -13.39
CA GLN A 21 8.06 8.36 -13.66
C GLN A 21 6.95 7.47 -13.08
N LYS A 22 6.95 6.17 -13.39
CA LYS A 22 5.97 5.22 -12.86
C LYS A 22 6.06 5.11 -11.33
N ARG A 23 7.27 5.14 -10.77
CA ARG A 23 7.47 5.17 -9.31
C ARG A 23 6.79 6.39 -8.69
N SER A 24 6.95 7.56 -9.28
CA SER A 24 6.32 8.81 -8.84
C SER A 24 4.79 8.74 -8.92
N GLU A 25 4.25 8.17 -10.00
CA GLU A 25 2.81 7.94 -10.18
C GLU A 25 2.23 7.01 -9.09
N ILE A 26 2.93 5.91 -8.76
CA ILE A 26 2.53 4.99 -7.69
C ILE A 26 2.55 5.68 -6.32
N LEU A 27 3.59 6.47 -6.03
CA LEU A 27 3.69 7.22 -4.78
C LEU A 27 2.57 8.26 -4.65
N ALA A 28 2.22 8.93 -5.75
CA ALA A 28 1.09 9.86 -5.79
C ALA A 28 -0.24 9.14 -5.54
N ALA A 29 -0.45 7.96 -6.14
CA ALA A 29 -1.63 7.13 -5.90
C ALA A 29 -1.71 6.66 -4.45
N ASN A 30 -0.60 6.19 -3.87
CA ASN A 30 -0.52 5.81 -2.46
C ASN A 30 -0.89 6.98 -1.55
N LYS A 31 -0.35 8.17 -1.82
CA LYS A 31 -0.70 9.39 -1.08
C LYS A 31 -2.19 9.72 -1.22
N ALA A 32 -2.75 9.68 -2.42
CA ALA A 32 -4.17 9.97 -2.65
C ALA A 32 -5.11 8.99 -1.92
N MET A 33 -4.70 7.74 -1.74
CA MET A 33 -5.44 6.76 -0.93
C MET A 33 -5.29 7.03 0.58
N ALA A 34 -4.08 7.34 1.04
CA ALA A 34 -3.81 7.68 2.43
C ALA A 34 -4.55 8.96 2.86
N ASP A 35 -4.65 9.96 1.98
CA ASP A 35 -5.39 11.20 2.20
C ASP A 35 -6.91 10.95 2.36
N LYS A 36 -7.41 9.77 1.94
CA LYS A 36 -8.78 9.28 2.18
C LYS A 36 -8.89 8.41 3.45
N ALA A 37 -7.91 8.48 4.34
CA ALA A 37 -7.80 7.67 5.56
C ALA A 37 -7.79 6.16 5.31
N LEU A 38 -7.39 5.72 4.11
CA LEU A 38 -7.24 4.30 3.82
C LEU A 38 -5.90 3.81 4.35
N ARG A 39 -5.90 2.65 5.00
CA ARG A 39 -4.68 1.86 5.19
C ARG A 39 -4.33 1.23 3.84
N VAL A 40 -3.20 1.65 3.26
CA VAL A 40 -2.75 1.20 1.95
C VAL A 40 -1.73 0.06 2.09
N LEU A 41 -1.93 -1.02 1.35
CA LEU A 41 -0.99 -2.13 1.20
C LEU A 41 -0.45 -2.15 -0.23
N CYS A 42 0.86 -2.34 -0.37
CA CYS A 42 1.54 -2.52 -1.65
C CYS A 42 1.82 -4.01 -1.88
N ALA A 43 1.32 -4.55 -2.98
CA ALA A 43 1.58 -5.91 -3.40
C ALA A 43 2.70 -5.94 -4.45
N ALA A 44 3.65 -6.85 -4.26
CA ALA A 44 4.73 -7.11 -5.21
C ALA A 44 5.10 -8.59 -5.17
N CYS A 45 5.64 -9.12 -6.26
CA CYS A 45 6.06 -10.52 -6.34
C CYS A 45 7.42 -10.68 -7.02
N ARG A 46 8.03 -11.83 -6.80
CA ARG A 46 9.17 -12.32 -7.57
C ARG A 46 8.91 -13.76 -7.94
N THR A 47 9.03 -14.07 -9.22
CA THR A 47 8.85 -15.42 -9.75
C THR A 47 10.20 -16.08 -9.89
N TRP A 48 10.28 -17.35 -9.48
CA TRP A 48 11.48 -18.16 -9.58
C TRP A 48 11.16 -19.43 -10.38
N PRO A 49 12.08 -19.92 -11.23
CA PRO A 49 11.88 -21.18 -11.96
C PRO A 49 11.93 -22.41 -11.05
N ALA A 50 12.61 -22.30 -9.91
CA ALA A 50 12.68 -23.30 -8.86
C ALA A 50 12.73 -22.60 -7.50
N VAL A 51 12.48 -23.34 -6.41
CA VAL A 51 12.63 -22.82 -5.05
C VAL A 51 14.08 -22.35 -4.86
N PRO A 52 14.32 -21.09 -4.44
CA PRO A 52 15.67 -20.61 -4.21
C PRO A 52 16.31 -21.37 -3.03
N GLU A 53 17.61 -21.65 -3.13
CA GLU A 53 18.37 -22.31 -2.06
C GLU A 53 18.41 -21.46 -0.79
N ASP A 54 18.48 -20.13 -0.96
CA ASP A 54 18.40 -19.16 0.12
C ASP A 54 16.97 -18.60 0.23
N SER A 55 16.31 -18.91 1.34
CA SER A 55 14.95 -18.44 1.66
C SER A 55 14.95 -17.34 2.72
N SER A 56 16.09 -16.72 2.98
CA SER A 56 16.19 -15.55 3.85
C SER A 56 15.32 -14.40 3.33
N PRO A 57 14.69 -13.61 4.22
CA PRO A 57 13.92 -12.44 3.81
C PRO A 57 14.72 -11.47 2.94
N GLU A 58 16.02 -11.32 3.20
CA GLU A 58 16.92 -10.46 2.45
C GLU A 58 17.03 -10.91 0.99
N ASN A 59 17.13 -12.22 0.73
CA ASN A 59 17.18 -12.75 -0.62
C ASN A 59 15.81 -12.74 -1.32
N LEU A 60 14.73 -13.05 -0.59
CA LEU A 60 13.39 -13.17 -1.15
C LEU A 60 12.77 -11.81 -1.49
N GLU A 61 13.02 -10.79 -0.66
CA GLU A 61 12.34 -9.49 -0.74
C GLU A 61 13.20 -8.41 -1.42
N GLN A 62 13.80 -8.75 -2.56
CA GLN A 62 14.53 -7.85 -3.46
C GLN A 62 14.19 -8.14 -4.93
N ASP A 63 14.49 -7.21 -5.84
CA ASP A 63 14.21 -7.31 -7.28
C ASP A 63 12.74 -7.62 -7.64
N LEU A 64 11.83 -7.08 -6.82
CA LEU A 64 10.41 -7.37 -6.91
C LEU A 64 9.78 -6.71 -8.14
N THR A 65 8.65 -7.28 -8.55
CA THR A 65 7.74 -6.73 -9.56
C THR A 65 6.52 -6.17 -8.84
N PHE A 66 6.33 -4.86 -8.91
CA PHE A 66 5.15 -4.19 -8.37
C PHE A 66 3.89 -4.69 -9.09
N LEU A 67 2.85 -5.03 -8.33
CA LEU A 67 1.57 -5.51 -8.85
C LEU A 67 0.46 -4.48 -8.65
N GLY A 68 0.44 -3.77 -7.53
CA GLY A 68 -0.62 -2.81 -7.25
C GLY A 68 -0.69 -2.34 -5.80
N LEU A 69 -1.64 -1.44 -5.57
CA LEU A 69 -2.02 -0.95 -4.25
C LEU A 69 -3.44 -1.40 -3.92
N ALA A 70 -3.66 -1.78 -2.67
CA ALA A 70 -4.98 -2.06 -2.11
C ALA A 70 -5.23 -1.15 -0.90
N GLY A 71 -6.41 -0.57 -0.81
CA GLY A 71 -6.82 0.29 0.30
C GLY A 71 -7.89 -0.38 1.12
N MET A 72 -7.70 -0.42 2.44
CA MET A 72 -8.74 -0.84 3.38
C MET A 72 -9.09 0.34 4.28
N ILE A 73 -10.38 0.52 4.53
CA ILE A 73 -10.87 1.48 5.52
C ILE A 73 -11.24 0.71 6.78
N ASP A 74 -10.82 1.21 7.94
CA ASP A 74 -11.43 0.81 9.20
C ASP A 74 -12.66 1.69 9.39
N PRO A 75 -13.88 1.16 9.23
CA PRO A 75 -15.07 1.98 9.29
C PRO A 75 -15.23 2.57 10.70
N VAL A 76 -15.51 3.87 10.77
CA VAL A 76 -15.89 4.50 12.03
C VAL A 76 -17.11 3.81 12.63
N ARG A 77 -17.05 3.54 13.94
CA ARG A 77 -18.16 2.95 14.66
C ARG A 77 -19.39 3.86 14.57
N PRO A 78 -20.61 3.34 14.29
CA PRO A 78 -21.80 4.17 14.12
C PRO A 78 -22.09 5.12 15.28
N GLU A 79 -21.82 4.67 16.51
CA GLU A 79 -22.06 5.40 17.76
C GLU A 79 -21.16 6.64 17.94
N VAL A 80 -20.02 6.70 17.24
CA VAL A 80 -19.02 7.78 17.44
C VAL A 80 -19.59 9.14 17.04
N LYS A 81 -20.47 9.21 16.04
CA LYS A 81 -21.08 10.48 15.63
C LYS A 81 -21.92 11.09 16.75
N ALA A 82 -22.82 10.30 17.34
CA ALA A 82 -23.67 10.75 18.44
C ALA A 82 -22.83 11.14 19.66
N ALA A 83 -21.81 10.36 20.01
CA ALA A 83 -20.91 10.65 21.12
C ALA A 83 -20.16 11.99 20.93
N ILE A 84 -19.67 12.28 19.72
CA ILE A 84 -18.99 13.55 19.41
C ILE A 84 -19.95 14.74 19.55
N GLU A 85 -21.20 14.61 19.10
CA GLU A 85 -22.23 15.65 19.23
C GLU A 85 -22.56 15.94 20.70
N GLU A 86 -22.72 14.89 21.51
CA GLU A 86 -22.96 15.01 22.95
C GLU A 86 -21.80 15.69 23.68
N CYS A 87 -20.55 15.29 23.39
CA CYS A 87 -19.36 15.93 23.95
C CYS A 87 -19.32 17.43 23.62
N ARG A 88 -19.58 17.80 22.35
CA ARG A 88 -19.61 19.20 21.92
C ARG A 88 -20.71 20.00 22.62
N ALA A 89 -21.91 19.43 22.77
CA ALA A 89 -23.02 20.07 23.48
C ALA A 89 -22.70 20.29 24.96
N ALA A 90 -21.92 19.39 25.57
CA ALA A 90 -21.42 19.52 26.93
C ALA A 90 -20.23 20.51 27.06
N GLY A 91 -19.82 21.18 25.98
CA GLY A 91 -18.68 22.12 25.98
C GLY A 91 -17.31 21.43 25.99
N ILE A 92 -17.26 20.11 25.82
CA ILE A 92 -16.03 19.33 25.73
C ILE A 92 -15.51 19.44 24.29
N ARG A 93 -14.22 19.74 24.12
CA ARG A 93 -13.55 19.65 22.81
C ARG A 93 -13.04 18.22 22.60
N PRO A 94 -13.63 17.46 21.65
CA PRO A 94 -13.19 16.10 21.32
C PRO A 94 -11.94 16.09 20.44
#